data_AF-A0A369W8K2-F1
#
_entry.id   AF-A0A369W8K2-F1
#
_cell.length_a   1.000
_cell.length_b   1.000
_cell.length_c   1.000
_cell.angle_alpha   90.00
_cell.angle_beta   90.00
_cell.angle_gamma   90.00
#
_symmetry.space_group_name_H-M   'P 1'
#
loop_
_entity.id
_entity.type
_entity.pdbx_description
1 polymer ?
#
loop_
_entity_poly.entity_id
_entity_poly.type
_entity_poly.pdbx_seq_one_letter_code
_entity_poly.pdbx_strand_id
1 'polypeptide(L)'
;MKINITVTRPILRFAFSVVAVLLLFAGLTLFLPNPGGDGIDWKTELPFYSMPWTNSSPFYPSEWKTTDGHLVNWRSVPSATFCGECHEKEYKEWASSIHAITGPDLIYESAILQNEFGSAAGGALATEKIRWCDGCHEPLAILAGEGSPLTAVGPNEAIEEGATCILCHTAVEARPLAGNAGLTLNINEIKRYLDPTLIMAAPEQHAKSMQAKRHNPMMGKSEMCGTCHTEIRPERINGDFPLHFQETFDEWRLSEYADRNIQCQDCHMDAEPARYVDALKRGEQPERKMSHRFVGNNYLLTESDLPKQTIVTLRGGWVPGRNELMSGEEWLTDLKKQQGLILDLLKSAADMEVSTGTLESNGALPIEIAITNSGAGHNLPTGPLDQRYLWIELKLTDSQNQVVYHSGWFDWEQGQEDPEAVRYIKRMYNDDGAYNDRHILFDVNRMHYERKPIRPMETDRIGYRVPLGEAASGPLKLEVRLWYRLALQQILENTVEQFPVEAKLLEGTVIPPVVMLETVSEVDPAEVSKVWAGSGAAKGADHGA
;
A
#
# COMPACT_ATOMS: atom_id res chain seq x y z
N MET A 1 49.84 64.97 16.18
CA MET A 1 48.55 65.45 15.66
C MET A 1 47.45 64.88 16.56
N LYS A 2 46.87 65.70 17.46
CA LYS A 2 45.74 65.27 18.32
C LYS A 2 44.45 65.61 17.58
N ILE A 3 43.71 64.60 17.14
CA ILE A 3 42.40 64.79 16.51
C ILE A 3 41.39 64.96 17.65
N ASN A 4 40.94 66.19 17.89
CA ASN A 4 39.80 66.46 18.77
C ASN A 4 38.51 66.19 18.00
N ILE A 5 37.87 65.05 18.28
CA ILE A 5 36.56 64.74 17.73
C ILE A 5 35.50 65.36 18.65
N THR A 6 34.84 66.41 18.18
CA THR A 6 33.71 67.03 18.88
C THR A 6 32.43 66.25 18.57
N VAL A 7 32.05 65.33 19.45
CA VAL A 7 30.81 64.56 19.29
C VAL A 7 29.62 65.45 19.62
N THR A 8 28.82 65.80 18.60
CA THR A 8 27.64 66.65 18.78
C THR A 8 26.46 65.82 19.30
N ARG A 9 25.52 66.46 20.01
CA ARG A 9 24.29 65.81 20.53
C ARG A 9 23.52 64.98 19.47
N PRO A 10 23.41 65.39 18.19
CA PRO A 10 22.81 64.58 17.13
C PRO A 10 23.55 63.27 16.86
N ILE A 11 24.90 63.29 16.87
CA ILE A 11 25.73 62.10 16.65
C ILE A 11 25.57 61.12 17.82
N LEU A 12 25.52 61.62 19.05
CA LEU A 12 25.21 60.82 20.24
C LEU A 12 23.82 60.18 20.16
N ARG A 13 22.79 60.93 19.74
CA ARG A 13 21.44 60.39 19.57
C ARG A 13 21.39 59.31 18.48
N PHE A 14 22.04 59.54 17.34
CA PHE A 14 22.12 58.56 16.28
C PHE A 14 22.84 57.28 16.74
N ALA A 15 23.98 57.42 17.44
CA ALA A 15 24.70 56.28 18.01
C ALA A 15 23.84 55.51 19.02
N PHE A 16 23.12 56.21 19.91
CA PHE A 16 22.18 55.58 20.84
C PHE A 16 21.03 54.86 20.13
N SER A 17 20.46 55.44 19.06
CA SER A 17 19.42 54.79 18.27
C SER A 17 19.93 53.54 17.56
N VAL A 18 21.14 53.59 16.99
CA VAL A 18 21.77 52.41 16.36
C VAL A 18 22.02 51.31 17.40
N VAL A 19 22.58 51.67 18.56
CA VAL A 19 22.79 50.71 19.66
C VAL A 19 21.47 50.14 20.16
N ALA A 20 20.43 50.96 20.32
CA ALA A 20 19.11 50.51 20.74
C ALA A 20 18.49 49.55 19.71
N VAL A 21 18.58 49.84 18.42
CA VAL A 21 18.11 48.94 17.35
C VAL A 21 18.91 47.63 17.32
N LEU A 22 20.24 47.69 17.47
CA LEU A 22 21.08 46.49 17.55
C LEU A 22 20.78 45.65 18.78
N LEU A 23 20.54 46.26 19.94
CA LEU A 23 20.13 45.57 21.16
C LEU A 23 18.71 45.00 21.03
N LEU A 24 17.80 45.68 20.34
CA LEU A 24 16.46 45.19 20.07
C LEU A 24 16.51 43.99 19.10
N PHE A 25 17.35 44.07 18.06
CA PHE A 25 17.56 42.98 17.11
C PHE A 25 18.25 41.78 17.79
N ALA A 26 19.30 42.00 18.59
CA ALA A 26 19.93 40.96 19.39
C ALA A 26 18.96 40.37 20.44
N GLY A 27 18.13 41.19 21.07
CA GLY A 27 17.06 40.74 21.96
C GLY A 27 16.05 39.87 21.23
N LEU A 28 15.65 40.26 20.02
CA LEU A 28 14.78 39.47 19.15
C LEU A 28 15.42 38.13 18.75
N THR A 29 16.75 38.06 18.57
CA THR A 29 17.43 36.78 18.29
C THR A 29 17.35 35.78 19.43
N LEU A 30 17.14 36.21 20.69
CA LEU A 30 16.89 35.31 21.82
C LEU A 30 15.47 34.72 21.81
N PHE A 31 14.55 35.34 21.06
CA PHE A 31 13.19 34.84 20.81
C PHE A 31 13.04 34.18 19.44
N LEU A 32 14.10 34.19 18.60
CA LEU A 32 14.12 33.37 17.40
C LEU A 32 14.26 31.92 17.85
N PRO A 33 13.40 31.00 17.35
CA PRO A 33 13.55 29.58 17.65
C PRO A 33 14.97 29.12 17.31
N ASN A 34 15.50 28.22 18.14
CA ASN A 34 16.82 27.63 17.93
C ASN A 34 16.92 27.16 16.47
N PRO A 35 17.94 27.57 15.69
CA PRO A 35 18.03 27.22 14.27
C PRO A 35 18.30 25.73 14.01
N GLY A 36 18.50 24.91 15.06
CA GLY A 36 18.60 23.47 14.92
C GLY A 36 17.23 22.78 14.94
N GLY A 37 17.13 21.67 14.22
CA GLY A 37 16.02 20.72 14.38
C GLY A 37 15.81 20.30 15.84
N ASP A 38 14.59 19.86 16.16
CA ASP A 38 14.22 19.36 17.50
C ASP A 38 14.23 17.84 17.59
N GLY A 39 15.08 17.22 16.76
CA GLY A 39 15.34 15.80 16.82
C GLY A 39 15.91 15.41 18.18
N ILE A 40 15.52 14.23 18.65
CA ILE A 40 15.95 13.66 19.93
C ILE A 40 17.25 12.88 19.71
N ASP A 41 18.32 13.26 20.40
CA ASP A 41 19.57 12.50 20.41
C ASP A 41 19.40 11.26 21.30
N TRP A 42 19.00 10.17 20.67
CA TRP A 42 18.78 8.88 21.31
C TRP A 42 19.96 8.38 22.15
N LYS A 43 21.21 8.78 21.82
CA LYS A 43 22.39 8.34 22.58
C LYS A 43 22.47 8.99 23.96
N THR A 44 21.97 10.22 24.07
CA THR A 44 22.03 10.99 25.32
C THR A 44 20.69 11.09 26.03
N GLU A 45 19.59 11.06 25.29
CA GLU A 45 18.25 11.32 25.79
C GLU A 45 17.44 10.04 26.06
N LEU A 46 17.78 8.92 25.40
CA LEU A 46 17.08 7.63 25.56
C LEU A 46 18.05 6.49 25.93
N PRO A 47 18.60 6.47 27.16
CA PRO A 47 19.65 5.55 27.57
C PRO A 47 19.24 4.05 27.58
N PHE A 48 17.94 3.76 27.53
CA PHE A 48 17.39 2.40 27.52
C PHE A 48 16.78 2.00 26.17
N TYR A 49 17.02 2.77 25.12
CA TYR A 49 16.51 2.46 23.79
C TYR A 49 17.16 1.18 23.23
N SER A 50 16.33 0.21 22.83
CA SER A 50 16.83 -1.08 22.35
C SER A 50 17.40 -0.99 20.93
N MET A 51 18.65 -1.41 20.78
CA MET A 51 19.43 -1.34 19.55
C MET A 51 20.19 -2.64 19.28
N PRO A 52 19.49 -3.79 19.18
CA PRO A 52 20.15 -5.11 19.22
C PRO A 52 20.98 -5.42 17.97
N TRP A 53 20.74 -4.71 16.86
CA TRP A 53 21.36 -5.00 15.57
C TRP A 53 22.54 -4.12 15.20
N THR A 54 22.49 -2.84 15.54
CA THR A 54 23.50 -1.85 15.13
C THR A 54 23.52 -0.67 16.10
N ASN A 55 24.66 0.03 16.18
CA ASN A 55 24.81 1.28 16.95
C ASN A 55 24.83 2.53 16.04
N SER A 56 24.54 2.36 14.73
CA SER A 56 24.70 3.42 13.72
C SER A 56 23.39 4.01 13.21
N SER A 57 22.26 3.33 13.38
CA SER A 57 20.94 3.81 12.95
C SER A 57 19.91 3.47 14.02
N PRO A 58 19.26 4.46 14.65
CA PRO A 58 18.23 4.22 15.65
C PRO A 58 16.96 3.61 15.06
N PHE A 59 16.84 3.47 13.73
CA PHE A 59 15.62 2.98 13.08
C PHE A 59 15.70 1.52 12.64
N TYR A 60 16.92 0.97 12.53
CA TYR A 60 17.13 -0.39 12.05
C TYR A 60 16.32 -1.40 12.88
N PRO A 61 15.60 -2.36 12.27
CA PRO A 61 15.70 -2.88 10.90
C PRO A 61 14.97 -2.12 9.81
N SER A 62 14.33 -1.00 10.12
CA SER A 62 13.90 -0.09 9.07
C SER A 62 15.08 0.70 8.51
N GLU A 63 15.04 0.97 7.20
CA GLU A 63 16.07 1.70 6.45
C GLU A 63 15.87 3.22 6.46
N TRP A 64 14.97 3.71 7.33
CA TRP A 64 14.77 5.12 7.62
C TRP A 64 16.08 5.81 7.99
N LYS A 65 16.19 7.08 7.60
CA LYS A 65 17.20 8.02 8.10
C LYS A 65 16.59 9.40 8.27
N THR A 66 17.12 10.16 9.21
CA THR A 66 16.95 11.61 9.30
C THR A 66 18.25 12.29 8.89
N THR A 67 18.17 13.52 8.38
CA THR A 67 19.33 14.30 7.93
C THR A 67 20.32 14.61 9.06
N ASP A 68 19.85 14.69 10.30
CA ASP A 68 20.63 14.91 11.52
C ASP A 68 20.99 13.62 12.27
N GLY A 69 20.42 12.47 11.87
CA GLY A 69 20.64 11.18 12.52
C GLY A 69 19.92 11.01 13.87
N HIS A 70 19.05 11.94 14.23
CA HIS A 70 18.27 11.93 15.47
C HIS A 70 16.88 11.32 15.25
N LEU A 71 16.26 10.85 16.34
CA LEU A 71 14.86 10.45 16.34
C LEU A 71 13.98 11.69 16.16
N VAL A 72 12.75 11.48 15.69
CA VAL A 72 11.75 12.52 15.51
C VAL A 72 11.06 12.81 16.84
N ASN A 73 11.00 14.08 17.22
CA ASN A 73 10.14 14.48 18.32
C ASN A 73 8.69 14.54 17.84
N TRP A 74 7.92 13.50 18.12
CA TRP A 74 6.52 13.37 17.69
C TRP A 74 5.65 14.58 18.08
N ARG A 75 5.95 15.27 19.18
CA ARG A 75 5.20 16.47 19.63
C ARG A 75 5.35 17.66 18.69
N SER A 76 6.43 17.67 17.92
CA SER A 76 6.77 18.74 16.99
C SER A 76 6.34 18.45 15.56
N VAL A 77 5.84 17.26 15.27
CA VAL A 77 5.38 16.86 13.94
C VAL A 77 3.95 17.38 13.69
N PRO A 78 3.71 18.15 12.61
CA PRO A 78 2.35 18.55 12.25
C PRO A 78 1.49 17.33 11.87
N SER A 79 0.22 17.34 12.30
CA SER A 79 -0.76 16.33 11.90
C SER A 79 -1.21 16.50 10.44
N ALA A 80 -1.81 15.46 9.88
CA ALA A 80 -2.50 15.55 8.60
C ALA A 80 -3.65 16.58 8.64
N THR A 81 -4.35 16.70 9.77
CA THR A 81 -5.42 17.71 9.95
C THR A 81 -4.89 19.13 9.83
N PHE A 82 -3.70 19.41 10.38
CA PHE A 82 -3.04 20.72 10.21
C PHE A 82 -2.78 21.02 8.73
N CYS A 83 -2.34 20.01 7.96
CA CYS A 83 -2.14 20.15 6.52
C CYS A 83 -3.48 20.41 5.79
N GLY A 84 -4.56 19.75 6.24
CA GLY A 84 -5.91 19.85 5.68
C GLY A 84 -6.57 21.22 5.81
N GLU A 85 -6.09 22.11 6.69
CA GLU A 85 -6.58 23.49 6.79
C GLU A 85 -6.37 24.29 5.49
N CYS A 86 -5.31 23.98 4.74
CA CYS A 86 -4.99 24.59 3.44
C CYS A 86 -5.08 23.60 2.27
N HIS A 87 -4.86 22.31 2.52
CA HIS A 87 -4.84 21.22 1.53
C HIS A 87 -6.02 20.26 1.74
N GLU A 88 -7.22 20.81 1.90
CA GLU A 88 -8.43 20.07 2.26
C GLU A 88 -8.74 18.92 1.28
N LYS A 89 -8.55 19.16 -0.02
CA LYS A 89 -8.77 18.13 -1.05
C LYS A 89 -7.82 16.95 -0.83
N GLU A 90 -6.52 17.20 -0.79
CA GLU A 90 -5.49 16.17 -0.64
C GLU A 90 -5.66 15.42 0.68
N TYR A 91 -6.00 16.13 1.76
CA TYR A 91 -6.33 15.54 3.05
C TYR A 91 -7.49 14.55 2.95
N LYS A 92 -8.63 14.96 2.38
CA LYS A 92 -9.81 14.08 2.23
C LYS A 92 -9.52 12.84 1.39
N GLU A 93 -8.68 12.99 0.36
CA GLU A 93 -8.24 11.88 -0.48
C GLU A 93 -7.35 10.88 0.26
N TRP A 94 -6.37 11.38 1.00
CA TRP A 94 -5.48 10.58 1.83
C TRP A 94 -6.24 9.87 2.96
N ALA A 95 -7.13 10.58 3.65
CA ALA A 95 -7.94 10.10 4.77
C ALA A 95 -8.73 8.82 4.47
N SER A 96 -9.12 8.61 3.22
CA SER A 96 -9.85 7.42 2.78
C SER A 96 -8.93 6.34 2.18
N SER A 97 -7.66 6.67 1.90
CA SER A 97 -6.67 5.73 1.37
C SER A 97 -6.25 4.66 2.39
N ILE A 98 -5.53 3.63 1.92
CA ILE A 98 -4.88 2.66 2.82
C ILE A 98 -3.66 3.27 3.51
N HIS A 99 -3.00 4.28 2.90
CA HIS A 99 -1.86 4.94 3.52
C HIS A 99 -2.21 5.60 4.86
N ALA A 100 -3.44 6.12 5.01
CA ALA A 100 -3.89 6.70 6.29
C ALA A 100 -4.13 5.68 7.41
N ILE A 101 -4.11 4.38 7.11
CA ILE A 101 -4.43 3.32 8.06
C ILE A 101 -3.41 2.17 8.02
N THR A 102 -2.17 2.43 7.59
CA THR A 102 -1.17 1.36 7.42
C THR A 102 -0.80 0.66 8.73
N GLY A 103 -0.91 1.34 9.87
CA GLY A 103 -0.77 0.75 11.21
C GLY A 103 -2.12 0.37 11.81
N PRO A 104 -3.04 1.34 12.00
CA PRO A 104 -4.27 1.12 12.76
C PRO A 104 -5.23 0.04 12.23
N ASP A 105 -5.07 -0.47 11.00
CA ASP A 105 -5.99 -1.46 10.46
C ASP A 105 -5.89 -2.82 11.19
N LEU A 106 -7.04 -3.42 11.46
CA LEU A 106 -7.13 -4.60 12.31
C LEU A 106 -6.48 -5.85 11.69
N ILE A 107 -6.36 -5.89 10.36
CA ILE A 107 -5.74 -7.01 9.64
C ILE A 107 -4.23 -6.96 9.83
N TYR A 108 -3.63 -5.76 9.73
CA TYR A 108 -2.23 -5.55 10.03
C TYR A 108 -1.90 -5.82 11.50
N GLU A 109 -2.69 -5.28 12.43
CA GLU A 109 -2.53 -5.53 13.87
C GLU A 109 -2.55 -7.02 14.20
N SER A 110 -3.49 -7.76 13.60
CA SER A 110 -3.56 -9.22 13.68
C SER A 110 -2.26 -9.89 13.21
N ALA A 111 -1.69 -9.44 12.09
CA ALA A 111 -0.42 -9.96 11.58
C ALA A 111 0.77 -9.63 12.50
N ILE A 112 0.79 -8.44 13.10
CA ILE A 112 1.83 -8.04 14.06
C ILE A 112 1.80 -8.93 15.29
N LEU A 113 0.63 -9.13 15.89
CA LEU A 113 0.46 -10.02 17.04
C LEU A 113 0.90 -11.46 16.73
N GLN A 114 0.58 -11.97 15.53
CA GLN A 114 1.06 -13.28 15.09
C GLN A 114 2.58 -13.35 14.96
N ASN A 115 3.22 -12.30 14.42
CA ASN A 115 4.67 -12.27 14.27
C ASN A 115 5.40 -12.01 15.59
N GLU A 116 4.83 -11.23 16.50
CA GLU A 116 5.45 -10.91 17.79
C GLU A 116 5.32 -12.08 18.76
N PHE A 117 4.11 -12.64 18.90
CA PHE A 117 3.82 -13.64 19.93
C PHE A 117 3.69 -15.07 19.41
N GLY A 118 3.38 -15.24 18.11
CA GLY A 118 3.18 -16.54 17.48
C GLY A 118 4.43 -17.10 16.77
N SER A 119 5.39 -16.25 16.42
CA SER A 119 6.61 -16.66 15.72
C SER A 119 7.55 -17.47 16.60
N ALA A 120 7.96 -18.65 16.13
CA ALA A 120 9.03 -19.43 16.75
C ALA A 120 10.39 -18.70 16.66
N ALA A 121 10.60 -17.94 15.59
CA ALA A 121 11.81 -17.14 15.39
C ALA A 121 11.81 -15.82 16.19
N GLY A 122 10.70 -15.38 16.77
CA GLY A 122 10.60 -14.12 17.52
C GLY A 122 11.56 -14.06 18.71
N GLY A 123 11.45 -15.04 19.62
CA GLY A 123 12.34 -15.20 20.76
C GLY A 123 12.42 -13.96 21.67
N ALA A 124 13.60 -13.71 22.25
CA ALA A 124 13.81 -12.57 23.16
C ALA A 124 13.83 -11.19 22.46
N LEU A 125 13.80 -11.16 21.13
CA LEU A 125 13.85 -9.94 20.32
C LEU A 125 12.55 -9.70 19.55
N ALA A 126 11.46 -10.39 19.90
CA ALA A 126 10.20 -10.37 19.16
C ALA A 126 9.70 -8.93 18.91
N THR A 127 9.55 -8.14 19.97
CA THR A 127 9.12 -6.73 19.90
C THR A 127 10.04 -5.91 19.03
N GLU A 128 11.36 -6.05 19.17
CA GLU A 128 12.25 -5.30 18.31
C GLU A 128 12.07 -5.72 16.84
N LYS A 129 11.98 -7.02 16.52
CA LYS A 129 11.83 -7.49 15.13
C LYS A 129 10.63 -6.85 14.42
N ILE A 130 9.54 -6.56 15.13
CA ILE A 130 8.34 -5.89 14.59
C ILE A 130 8.63 -4.52 13.98
N ARG A 131 9.68 -3.83 14.43
CA ARG A 131 10.15 -2.58 13.83
C ARG A 131 10.47 -2.67 12.34
N TRP A 132 10.68 -3.89 11.83
CA TRP A 132 10.84 -4.14 10.40
C TRP A 132 9.51 -3.90 9.67
N CYS A 133 8.41 -4.51 10.14
CA CYS A 133 7.06 -4.32 9.61
C CYS A 133 6.63 -2.84 9.74
N ASP A 134 6.79 -2.29 10.94
CA ASP A 134 6.38 -0.93 11.29
C ASP A 134 7.19 0.15 10.55
N GLY A 135 8.35 -0.22 10.00
CA GLY A 135 9.10 0.69 9.13
C GLY A 135 8.23 1.23 7.98
N CYS A 136 7.40 0.36 7.39
CA CYS A 136 6.48 0.73 6.32
C CYS A 136 5.07 1.07 6.85
N HIS A 137 4.65 0.42 7.93
CA HIS A 137 3.26 0.46 8.40
C HIS A 137 2.99 1.49 9.51
N GLU A 138 3.92 1.68 10.43
CA GLU A 138 3.88 2.70 11.48
C GLU A 138 5.11 3.64 11.44
N PRO A 139 5.34 4.30 10.30
CA PRO A 139 6.60 4.99 10.03
C PRO A 139 6.92 6.08 11.04
N LEU A 140 5.92 6.86 11.50
CA LEU A 140 6.15 7.86 12.54
C LEU A 140 6.46 7.25 13.91
N ALA A 141 5.96 6.05 14.22
CA ALA A 141 6.32 5.33 15.44
C ALA A 141 7.80 5.00 15.46
N ILE A 142 8.27 4.39 14.37
CA ILE A 142 9.67 4.02 14.20
C ILE A 142 10.57 5.25 14.20
N LEU A 143 10.17 6.30 13.51
CA LEU A 143 10.91 7.56 13.50
C LEU A 143 10.95 8.23 14.88
N ALA A 144 9.93 8.06 15.73
CA ALA A 144 9.91 8.59 17.09
C ALA A 144 10.66 7.72 18.12
N GLY A 145 10.97 6.46 17.78
CA GLY A 145 11.66 5.52 18.65
C GLY A 145 10.74 4.55 19.40
N GLU A 146 9.61 4.16 18.80
CA GLU A 146 8.79 3.04 19.27
C GLU A 146 9.43 1.67 18.93
N GLY A 147 8.80 0.57 19.36
CA GLY A 147 9.25 -0.80 19.11
C GLY A 147 10.42 -1.26 20.01
N SER A 148 10.53 -0.68 21.21
CA SER A 148 11.51 -1.07 22.24
C SER A 148 10.81 -1.83 23.38
N PRO A 149 11.41 -2.91 23.96
CA PRO A 149 10.79 -3.67 25.05
C PRO A 149 10.49 -2.81 26.28
N LEU A 150 11.31 -1.78 26.51
CA LEU A 150 10.98 -0.68 27.40
C LEU A 150 10.41 0.44 26.56
N THR A 151 9.11 0.68 26.71
CA THR A 151 8.37 1.73 26.01
C THR A 151 9.02 3.09 26.25
N ALA A 152 9.70 3.62 25.23
CA ALA A 152 10.31 4.95 25.25
C ALA A 152 9.35 6.02 24.73
N VAL A 153 8.51 5.63 23.78
CA VAL A 153 7.39 6.39 23.21
C VAL A 153 6.16 5.51 23.31
N GLY A 154 5.06 6.06 23.84
CA GLY A 154 3.78 5.35 23.88
C GLY A 154 2.79 5.90 22.86
N PRO A 155 1.58 5.32 22.78
CA PRO A 155 0.55 5.71 21.82
C PRO A 155 0.27 7.21 21.87
N ASN A 156 0.22 7.83 20.70
CA ASN A 156 -0.07 9.24 20.55
C ASN A 156 -0.62 9.58 19.16
N GLU A 157 -1.27 10.73 19.08
CA GLU A 157 -1.95 11.23 17.88
C GLU A 157 -1.08 11.30 16.61
N ALA A 158 0.24 11.48 16.73
CA ALA A 158 1.11 11.55 15.56
C ALA A 158 1.36 10.18 14.93
N ILE A 159 1.32 9.12 15.74
CA ILE A 159 1.60 7.75 15.32
C ILE A 159 0.34 7.08 14.74
N GLU A 160 -0.86 7.56 15.11
CA GLU A 160 -2.16 7.06 14.65
C GLU A 160 -2.52 7.44 13.19
N GLU A 161 -1.67 8.20 12.48
CA GLU A 161 -1.93 8.66 11.11
C GLU A 161 -1.31 7.74 10.02
N GLY A 162 -0.77 6.57 10.37
CA GLY A 162 -0.12 5.68 9.40
C GLY A 162 0.94 6.39 8.54
N ALA A 163 0.92 6.16 7.23
CA ALA A 163 1.73 6.88 6.26
C ALA A 163 1.14 8.28 5.92
N THR A 164 1.36 9.24 6.82
CA THR A 164 0.86 10.62 6.73
C THR A 164 1.68 11.54 5.79
N CYS A 165 1.15 12.74 5.55
CA CYS A 165 1.67 13.74 4.60
C CYS A 165 3.16 14.04 4.79
N ILE A 166 3.57 14.22 6.05
CA ILE A 166 4.91 14.73 6.38
C ILE A 166 6.03 13.77 5.97
N LEU A 167 5.74 12.46 5.86
CA LEU A 167 6.74 11.46 5.50
C LEU A 167 7.19 11.65 4.05
N CYS A 168 6.24 11.65 3.12
CA CYS A 168 6.52 11.87 1.71
C CYS A 168 6.99 13.31 1.47
N HIS A 169 6.37 14.29 2.13
CA HIS A 169 6.66 15.71 1.91
C HIS A 169 7.93 16.22 2.61
N THR A 170 8.62 15.41 3.42
CA THR A 170 9.94 15.77 3.96
C THR A 170 11.06 14.89 3.45
N ALA A 171 10.76 13.95 2.55
CA ALA A 171 11.75 13.05 1.98
C ALA A 171 12.70 13.78 1.01
N VAL A 172 13.99 13.71 1.31
CA VAL A 172 15.07 14.33 0.53
C VAL A 172 15.87 13.33 -0.30
N GLU A 173 15.81 12.04 0.03
CA GLU A 173 16.48 10.94 -0.68
C GLU A 173 15.63 9.67 -0.58
N ALA A 174 15.62 8.86 -1.65
CA ALA A 174 15.02 7.55 -1.68
C ALA A 174 16.02 6.47 -2.11
N ARG A 175 16.00 5.35 -1.39
CA ARG A 175 16.81 4.15 -1.65
C ARG A 175 15.86 2.96 -1.85
N PRO A 176 15.16 2.88 -2.99
CA PRO A 176 14.08 1.91 -3.17
C PRO A 176 14.56 0.45 -3.11
N LEU A 177 15.78 0.16 -3.56
CA LEU A 177 16.36 -1.20 -3.53
C LEU A 177 16.91 -1.62 -2.17
N ALA A 178 17.02 -0.70 -1.20
CA ALA A 178 17.24 -1.10 0.18
C ALA A 178 15.98 -1.78 0.76
N GLY A 179 14.81 -1.40 0.25
CA GLY A 179 13.52 -1.81 0.79
C GLY A 179 13.28 -1.33 2.22
N ASN A 180 12.17 -1.75 2.80
CA ASN A 180 11.84 -1.56 4.21
C ASN A 180 11.97 -0.11 4.74
N ALA A 181 11.38 0.82 3.99
CA ALA A 181 11.33 2.26 4.23
C ALA A 181 12.67 3.01 4.11
N GLY A 182 13.44 2.68 3.08
CA GLY A 182 14.72 3.32 2.71
C GLY A 182 14.66 4.80 2.28
N LEU A 183 14.01 5.68 3.05
CA LEU A 183 13.97 7.12 2.82
C LEU A 183 14.92 7.88 3.75
N THR A 184 15.32 9.07 3.33
CA THR A 184 15.94 10.06 4.22
C THR A 184 15.04 11.28 4.33
N LEU A 185 14.70 11.65 5.56
CA LEU A 185 13.77 12.73 5.88
C LEU A 185 14.49 13.93 6.46
N ASN A 186 14.07 15.13 6.05
CA ASN A 186 14.43 16.39 6.68
C ASN A 186 13.30 16.87 7.61
N ILE A 187 12.71 15.93 8.37
CA ILE A 187 11.49 16.13 9.16
C ILE A 187 11.71 16.94 10.45
N ASN A 188 12.87 16.82 11.09
CA ASN A 188 13.21 17.54 12.34
C ASN A 188 13.35 19.07 12.16
N GLU A 189 13.46 19.51 10.91
CA GLU A 189 13.45 20.94 10.54
C GLU A 189 12.03 21.50 10.44
N ILE A 190 10.99 20.66 10.40
CA ILE A 190 9.60 21.08 10.30
C ILE A 190 9.01 21.28 11.69
N LYS A 191 8.35 22.42 11.91
CA LYS A 191 7.78 22.78 13.21
C LYS A 191 6.26 22.81 13.16
N ARG A 192 5.61 22.00 14.00
CA ARG A 192 4.15 22.00 14.22
C ARG A 192 3.58 23.34 14.66
N TYR A 193 4.35 24.13 15.41
CA TYR A 193 3.87 25.40 16.00
C TYR A 193 4.07 26.62 15.11
N LEU A 194 4.42 26.44 13.83
CA LEU A 194 4.42 27.55 12.88
C LEU A 194 2.98 27.99 12.65
N ASP A 195 2.66 29.22 13.05
CA ASP A 195 1.37 29.84 12.73
C ASP A 195 1.12 29.76 11.22
N PRO A 196 -0.06 29.31 10.76
CA PRO A 196 -0.39 29.24 9.33
C PRO A 196 -0.14 30.55 8.58
N THR A 197 -0.26 31.70 9.26
CA THR A 197 0.07 33.03 8.72
C THR A 197 1.53 33.14 8.29
N LEU A 198 2.47 32.52 9.01
CA LEU A 198 3.89 32.51 8.66
C LEU A 198 4.15 31.65 7.41
N ILE A 199 3.45 30.52 7.28
CA ILE A 199 3.50 29.68 6.09
C ILE A 199 2.98 30.49 4.88
N MET A 200 1.85 31.16 5.05
CA MET A 200 1.23 31.99 3.99
C MET A 200 2.04 33.25 3.67
N ALA A 201 2.85 33.76 4.61
CA ALA A 201 3.77 34.86 4.36
C ALA A 201 5.02 34.43 3.57
N ALA A 202 5.37 33.15 3.57
CA ALA A 202 6.54 32.59 2.88
C ALA A 202 6.22 31.28 2.13
N PRO A 203 5.28 31.29 1.16
CA PRO A 203 4.83 30.06 0.49
C PRO A 203 5.92 29.38 -0.32
N GLU A 204 6.90 30.14 -0.82
CA GLU A 204 8.07 29.60 -1.50
C GLU A 204 8.94 28.75 -0.58
N GLN A 205 9.17 29.23 0.64
CA GLN A 205 9.94 28.51 1.65
C GLN A 205 9.18 27.26 2.09
N HIS A 206 7.86 27.36 2.28
CA HIS A 206 7.02 26.19 2.57
C HIS A 206 7.14 25.11 1.48
N ALA A 207 6.99 25.49 0.21
CA ALA A 207 7.12 24.55 -0.91
C ALA A 207 8.51 23.90 -1.00
N LYS A 208 9.58 24.62 -0.63
CA LYS A 208 10.93 24.08 -0.55
C LYS A 208 11.08 23.11 0.62
N SER A 209 10.62 23.49 1.82
CA SER A 209 10.64 22.63 3.00
C SER A 209 9.85 21.33 2.78
N MET A 210 8.69 21.43 2.11
CA MET A 210 7.80 20.31 1.78
C MET A 210 8.15 19.56 0.50
N GLN A 211 9.40 19.71 0.03
CA GLN A 211 9.98 18.94 -1.09
C GLN A 211 9.12 18.96 -2.35
N ALA A 212 8.44 20.08 -2.64
CA ALA A 212 7.59 20.19 -3.83
C ALA A 212 8.40 19.83 -5.08
N LYS A 213 7.77 19.19 -6.07
CA LYS A 213 8.45 18.63 -7.26
C LYS A 213 9.42 19.60 -7.97
N ARG A 214 9.11 20.90 -7.96
CA ARG A 214 9.95 21.96 -8.54
C ARG A 214 11.27 22.20 -7.80
N HIS A 215 11.32 21.88 -6.51
CA HIS A 215 12.50 21.96 -5.64
C HIS A 215 13.18 20.59 -5.48
N ASN A 216 12.40 19.52 -5.49
CA ASN A 216 12.88 18.15 -5.41
C ASN A 216 12.21 17.26 -6.48
N PRO A 217 12.85 17.05 -7.64
CA PRO A 217 12.28 16.25 -8.73
C PRO A 217 11.91 14.81 -8.36
N MET A 218 12.54 14.25 -7.31
CA MET A 218 12.26 12.91 -6.79
C MET A 218 10.78 12.75 -6.38
N MET A 219 10.10 13.82 -5.97
CA MET A 219 8.66 13.78 -5.64
C MET A 219 7.78 13.23 -6.78
N GLY A 220 8.24 13.38 -8.03
CA GLY A 220 7.56 12.85 -9.21
C GLY A 220 8.16 11.54 -9.74
N LYS A 221 8.85 10.76 -8.91
CA LYS A 221 9.59 9.56 -9.31
C LYS A 221 9.18 8.33 -8.51
N SER A 222 9.06 7.17 -9.16
CA SER A 222 8.62 5.91 -8.54
C SER A 222 9.54 5.44 -7.42
N GLU A 223 10.79 5.89 -7.39
CA GLU A 223 11.79 5.60 -6.36
C GLU A 223 11.27 5.94 -4.96
N MET A 224 10.43 6.96 -4.84
CA MET A 224 9.75 7.30 -3.58
C MET A 224 8.83 6.16 -3.10
N CYS A 225 8.07 5.57 -4.01
CA CYS A 225 7.15 4.49 -3.70
C CYS A 225 7.90 3.18 -3.40
N GLY A 226 9.00 2.96 -4.11
CA GLY A 226 9.79 1.73 -4.01
C GLY A 226 10.47 1.51 -2.68
N THR A 227 10.61 2.53 -1.82
CA THR A 227 11.17 2.35 -0.48
C THR A 227 10.29 1.52 0.43
N CYS A 228 8.97 1.55 0.26
CA CYS A 228 8.03 0.72 1.01
C CYS A 228 7.49 -0.43 0.15
N HIS A 229 7.32 -0.23 -1.16
CA HIS A 229 6.90 -1.28 -2.11
C HIS A 229 8.05 -2.19 -2.58
N THR A 230 9.04 -2.36 -1.72
CA THR A 230 10.11 -3.36 -1.78
C THR A 230 10.31 -3.87 -0.36
N GLU A 231 9.91 -5.11 -0.11
CA GLU A 231 9.93 -5.72 1.22
C GLU A 231 10.94 -6.88 1.21
N ILE A 232 12.04 -6.66 1.92
CA ILE A 232 13.14 -7.62 2.04
C ILE A 232 13.38 -7.84 3.53
N ARG A 233 13.27 -9.10 3.98
CA ARG A 233 13.65 -9.48 5.33
C ARG A 233 15.17 -9.65 5.38
N PRO A 234 15.92 -8.77 6.07
CA PRO A 234 17.37 -8.83 6.08
C PRO A 234 17.89 -9.98 6.94
N GLU A 235 19.07 -10.50 6.58
CA GLU A 235 19.76 -11.58 7.28
C GLU A 235 19.95 -11.30 8.77
N ARG A 236 20.19 -10.05 9.14
CA ARG A 236 20.43 -9.66 10.54
C ARG A 236 19.21 -9.87 11.46
N ILE A 237 18.01 -10.00 10.92
CA ILE A 237 16.79 -10.23 11.72
C ILE A 237 16.58 -11.72 11.99
N ASN A 238 16.80 -12.58 10.99
CA ASN A 238 16.46 -14.01 11.10
C ASN A 238 17.66 -14.97 11.06
N GLY A 239 18.85 -14.50 10.72
CA GLY A 239 20.04 -15.33 10.54
C GLY A 239 20.13 -16.06 9.19
N ASP A 240 19.11 -15.93 8.33
CA ASP A 240 19.02 -16.56 7.02
C ASP A 240 19.40 -15.63 5.88
N PHE A 241 19.54 -16.16 4.66
CA PHE A 241 19.67 -15.34 3.47
C PHE A 241 18.46 -14.37 3.33
N PRO A 242 18.67 -13.17 2.77
CA PRO A 242 17.59 -12.21 2.57
C PRO A 242 16.41 -12.82 1.81
N LEU A 243 15.20 -12.66 2.34
CA LEU A 243 13.97 -13.10 1.67
C LEU A 243 13.21 -11.91 1.12
N HIS A 244 12.89 -11.99 -0.17
CA HIS A 244 12.15 -10.97 -0.90
C HIS A 244 10.65 -11.28 -0.88
N PHE A 245 9.93 -10.61 0.02
CA PHE A 245 8.49 -10.82 0.19
C PHE A 245 7.68 -9.99 -0.81
N GLN A 246 8.11 -8.78 -1.12
CA GLN A 246 7.50 -7.93 -2.15
C GLN A 246 8.57 -7.25 -2.98
N GLU A 247 8.37 -7.23 -4.29
CA GLU A 247 9.36 -6.69 -5.24
C GLU A 247 8.71 -5.76 -6.27
N THR A 248 7.53 -5.20 -5.98
CA THR A 248 6.73 -4.40 -6.92
C THR A 248 7.52 -3.31 -7.63
N PHE A 249 8.41 -2.61 -6.92
CA PHE A 249 9.28 -1.62 -7.55
C PHE A 249 10.36 -2.24 -8.46
N ASP A 250 10.93 -3.39 -8.07
CA ASP A 250 11.91 -4.09 -8.91
C ASP A 250 11.25 -4.62 -10.19
N GLU A 251 10.03 -5.14 -10.07
CA GLU A 251 9.19 -5.55 -11.20
C GLU A 251 8.89 -4.39 -12.14
N TRP A 252 8.55 -3.21 -11.58
CA TRP A 252 8.33 -2.00 -12.39
C TRP A 252 9.59 -1.48 -13.05
N ARG A 253 10.71 -1.35 -12.30
CA ARG A 253 11.92 -0.73 -12.85
C ARG A 253 12.55 -1.56 -13.98
N LEU A 254 12.25 -2.85 -14.02
CA LEU A 254 12.70 -3.79 -15.04
C LEU A 254 11.71 -3.93 -16.20
N SER A 255 10.63 -3.13 -16.23
CA SER A 255 9.59 -3.20 -17.25
C SER A 255 9.66 -2.09 -18.28
N GLU A 256 8.94 -2.28 -19.40
CA GLU A 256 8.79 -1.27 -20.45
C GLU A 256 8.14 0.04 -19.93
N TYR A 257 7.38 -0.01 -18.84
CA TYR A 257 6.77 1.18 -18.26
C TYR A 257 7.83 2.11 -17.67
N ALA A 258 8.85 1.57 -17.01
CA ALA A 258 9.98 2.36 -16.54
C ALA A 258 10.79 2.94 -17.72
N ASP A 259 11.03 2.15 -18.78
CA ASP A 259 11.71 2.61 -20.00
C ASP A 259 10.97 3.77 -20.69
N ARG A 260 9.63 3.73 -20.65
CA ARG A 260 8.73 4.80 -21.15
C ARG A 260 8.54 5.94 -20.16
N ASN A 261 9.21 5.90 -19.00
CA ASN A 261 9.13 6.87 -17.91
C ASN A 261 7.69 7.05 -17.37
N ILE A 262 6.85 6.01 -17.45
CA ILE A 262 5.54 5.98 -16.79
C ILE A 262 5.77 5.61 -15.31
N GLN A 263 5.50 6.56 -14.42
CA GLN A 263 5.79 6.42 -13.00
C GLN A 263 4.62 5.78 -12.25
N CYS A 264 4.87 5.23 -11.06
CA CYS A 264 3.82 4.70 -10.18
C CYS A 264 2.71 5.73 -9.94
N GLN A 265 3.10 6.99 -9.75
CA GLN A 265 2.18 8.08 -9.48
C GLN A 265 1.30 8.45 -10.69
N ASP A 266 1.68 8.06 -11.90
CA ASP A 266 0.91 8.38 -13.09
C ASP A 266 -0.38 7.56 -13.17
N CYS A 267 -0.36 6.33 -12.67
CA CYS A 267 -1.57 5.51 -12.52
C CYS A 267 -2.16 5.65 -11.11
N HIS A 268 -1.39 5.37 -10.05
CA HIS A 268 -1.93 5.20 -8.69
C HIS A 268 -2.28 6.52 -7.99
N MET A 269 -1.73 7.65 -8.45
CA MET A 269 -2.11 9.00 -7.98
C MET A 269 -2.93 9.76 -9.03
N ASP A 270 -3.55 9.06 -9.98
CA ASP A 270 -4.56 9.65 -10.86
C ASP A 270 -5.96 9.57 -10.20
N ALA A 271 -6.82 10.53 -10.52
CA ALA A 271 -8.20 10.58 -10.05
C ALA A 271 -9.08 9.52 -10.74
N GLU A 272 -8.67 9.06 -11.93
CA GLU A 272 -9.37 8.08 -12.77
C GLU A 272 -8.36 7.03 -13.32
N PRO A 273 -7.75 6.21 -12.43
CA PRO A 273 -6.63 5.34 -12.77
C PRO A 273 -6.94 4.35 -13.90
N ALA A 274 -8.13 3.75 -13.92
CA ALA A 274 -8.56 2.83 -14.98
C ALA A 274 -8.58 3.53 -16.36
N ARG A 275 -9.10 4.77 -16.43
CA ARG A 275 -9.11 5.55 -17.68
C ARG A 275 -7.70 5.92 -18.14
N TYR A 276 -6.81 6.22 -17.19
CA TYR A 276 -5.40 6.48 -17.48
C TYR A 276 -4.74 5.23 -18.10
N VAL A 277 -4.92 4.06 -17.48
CA VAL A 277 -4.41 2.77 -17.97
C VAL A 277 -4.99 2.43 -19.35
N ASP A 278 -6.30 2.56 -19.55
CA ASP A 278 -6.94 2.28 -20.83
C ASP A 278 -6.42 3.19 -21.95
N ALA A 279 -6.11 4.46 -21.65
CA ALA A 279 -5.48 5.38 -22.58
C ALA A 279 -4.05 4.94 -22.95
N LEU A 280 -3.25 4.51 -21.97
CA LEU A 280 -1.92 3.93 -22.24
C LEU A 280 -2.01 2.69 -23.14
N LYS A 281 -3.01 1.81 -22.92
CA LYS A 281 -3.26 0.63 -23.76
C LYS A 281 -3.57 1.00 -25.21
N ARG A 282 -4.23 2.14 -25.45
CA ARG A 282 -4.47 2.70 -26.79
C ARG A 282 -3.26 3.44 -27.40
N GLY A 283 -2.13 3.49 -26.69
CA GLY A 283 -0.93 4.21 -27.12
C GLY A 283 -1.03 5.73 -26.94
N GLU A 284 -1.98 6.21 -26.13
CA GLU A 284 -2.18 7.63 -25.84
C GLU A 284 -1.22 8.12 -24.74
N GLN A 285 -1.08 9.45 -24.61
CA GLN A 285 -0.39 10.11 -23.51
C GLN A 285 -1.41 10.91 -22.70
N PRO A 286 -2.17 10.27 -21.81
CA PRO A 286 -3.20 10.94 -21.02
C PRO A 286 -2.61 12.00 -20.07
N GLU A 287 -3.34 13.10 -19.90
CA GLU A 287 -3.01 14.09 -18.88
C GLU A 287 -3.34 13.53 -17.49
N ARG A 288 -2.41 13.71 -16.55
CA ARG A 288 -2.54 13.23 -15.17
C ARG A 288 -3.43 14.14 -14.34
N LYS A 289 -4.41 13.56 -13.65
CA LYS A 289 -5.29 14.24 -12.68
C LYS A 289 -4.91 13.82 -11.25
N MET A 290 -4.12 14.65 -10.57
CA MET A 290 -3.59 14.34 -9.24
C MET A 290 -4.65 14.00 -8.19
N SER A 291 -4.42 12.88 -7.48
CA SER A 291 -5.23 12.36 -6.37
C SER A 291 -4.33 11.71 -5.31
N HIS A 292 -4.64 11.94 -4.02
CA HIS A 292 -3.96 11.27 -2.88
C HIS A 292 -4.74 10.06 -2.35
N ARG A 293 -5.58 9.44 -3.18
CA ARG A 293 -6.28 8.18 -2.83
C ARG A 293 -5.38 6.94 -2.95
N PHE A 294 -4.29 7.03 -3.71
CA PHE A 294 -3.34 5.94 -3.93
C PHE A 294 -4.03 4.63 -4.33
N VAL A 295 -4.87 4.69 -5.36
CA VAL A 295 -5.79 3.59 -5.71
C VAL A 295 -4.98 2.34 -6.05
N GLY A 296 -5.11 1.31 -5.21
CA GLY A 296 -4.50 0.00 -5.41
C GLY A 296 -5.57 -1.07 -5.63
N ASN A 297 -5.53 -2.10 -4.80
CA ASN A 297 -6.33 -3.33 -4.92
C ASN A 297 -7.12 -3.68 -3.64
N ASN A 298 -7.04 -2.87 -2.57
CA ASN A 298 -7.68 -3.17 -1.29
C ASN A 298 -9.16 -2.77 -1.31
N TYR A 299 -9.99 -3.61 -1.92
CA TYR A 299 -11.44 -3.38 -1.97
C TYR A 299 -12.14 -3.67 -0.62
N LEU A 300 -11.54 -4.51 0.25
CA LEU A 300 -12.14 -4.90 1.54
C LEU A 300 -12.19 -3.75 2.53
N LEU A 301 -11.07 -3.04 2.73
CA LEU A 301 -11.01 -1.89 3.65
C LEU A 301 -11.61 -0.63 3.03
N THR A 302 -12.23 -0.72 1.86
CA THR A 302 -13.06 0.33 1.25
C THR A 302 -14.52 -0.06 1.10
N GLU A 303 -14.90 -1.27 1.53
CA GLU A 303 -16.27 -1.78 1.40
C GLU A 303 -17.19 -1.06 2.38
N SER A 304 -17.82 0.02 1.92
CA SER A 304 -18.76 0.79 2.72
C SER A 304 -20.15 0.16 2.79
N ASP A 305 -20.42 -0.93 2.04
CA ASP A 305 -21.69 -1.67 2.15
C ASP A 305 -21.71 -2.60 3.37
N LEU A 306 -20.53 -2.88 3.96
CA LEU A 306 -20.48 -3.47 5.29
C LEU A 306 -21.22 -2.59 6.29
N PRO A 307 -21.77 -3.17 7.38
CA PRO A 307 -22.30 -2.37 8.48
C PRO A 307 -21.30 -1.29 8.88
N LYS A 308 -21.77 -0.05 9.01
CA LYS A 308 -20.92 1.13 9.28
C LYS A 308 -19.90 0.90 10.40
N GLN A 309 -20.30 0.20 11.45
CA GLN A 309 -19.41 -0.09 12.57
C GLN A 309 -18.30 -1.08 12.19
N THR A 310 -18.60 -2.06 11.35
CA THR A 310 -17.62 -3.05 10.87
C THR A 310 -16.50 -2.40 10.06
N ILE A 311 -16.82 -1.58 9.06
CA ILE A 311 -15.79 -0.93 8.23
C ILE A 311 -14.94 0.06 9.05
N VAL A 312 -15.54 0.77 9.99
CA VAL A 312 -14.82 1.67 10.91
C VAL A 312 -13.86 0.86 11.79
N THR A 313 -14.34 -0.23 12.39
CA THR A 313 -13.53 -1.09 13.26
C THR A 313 -12.37 -1.74 12.48
N LEU A 314 -12.64 -2.27 11.28
CA LEU A 314 -11.59 -2.89 10.45
C LEU A 314 -10.46 -1.91 10.08
N ARG A 315 -10.79 -0.62 9.97
CA ARG A 315 -9.83 0.44 9.64
C ARG A 315 -9.15 1.07 10.87
N GLY A 316 -9.33 0.51 12.06
CA GLY A 316 -8.74 1.03 13.31
C GLY A 316 -9.52 2.15 13.98
N GLY A 317 -10.69 2.50 13.45
CA GLY A 317 -11.53 3.56 13.99
C GLY A 317 -11.90 4.62 12.96
N TRP A 318 -12.24 5.80 13.49
CA TRP A 318 -12.64 6.93 12.66
C TRP A 318 -11.41 7.67 12.14
N VAL A 319 -11.53 8.20 10.92
CA VAL A 319 -10.54 9.10 10.32
C VAL A 319 -10.14 10.24 11.29
N PRO A 320 -8.86 10.64 11.32
CA PRO A 320 -8.43 11.89 11.94
C PRO A 320 -9.31 13.07 11.49
N GLY A 321 -9.41 14.14 12.30
CA GLY A 321 -10.15 15.35 11.94
C GLY A 321 -11.64 15.16 11.60
N ARG A 322 -12.23 14.04 12.03
CA ARG A 322 -13.65 13.76 11.83
C ARG A 322 -14.50 14.87 12.46
N ASN A 323 -15.49 15.34 11.70
CA ASN A 323 -16.37 16.46 12.03
C ASN A 323 -15.66 17.82 12.14
N GLU A 324 -14.37 17.91 11.85
CA GLU A 324 -13.63 19.16 11.69
C GLU A 324 -13.38 19.45 10.21
N LEU A 325 -12.81 18.49 9.49
CA LEU A 325 -12.46 18.62 8.06
C LEU A 325 -13.29 17.70 7.16
N MET A 326 -13.84 16.62 7.71
CA MET A 326 -14.64 15.66 6.96
C MET A 326 -15.68 15.01 7.88
N SER A 327 -16.95 15.05 7.48
CA SER A 327 -17.99 14.32 8.20
C SER A 327 -17.84 12.80 7.97
N GLY A 328 -18.40 12.00 8.89
CA GLY A 328 -18.38 10.55 8.73
C GLY A 328 -19.14 10.05 7.49
N GLU A 329 -20.17 10.77 7.04
CA GLU A 329 -20.93 10.42 5.82
C GLU A 329 -20.16 10.74 4.54
N GLU A 330 -19.47 11.88 4.50
CA GLU A 330 -18.56 12.21 3.40
C GLU A 330 -17.44 11.16 3.29
N TRP A 331 -16.88 10.74 4.42
CA TRP A 331 -15.82 9.72 4.44
C TRP A 331 -16.29 8.37 3.92
N LEU A 332 -17.45 7.88 4.38
CA LEU A 332 -18.04 6.64 3.86
C LEU A 332 -18.37 6.74 2.37
N THR A 333 -18.80 7.91 1.90
CA THR A 333 -19.05 8.16 0.48
C THR A 333 -17.75 8.11 -0.34
N ASP A 334 -16.65 8.67 0.17
CA ASP A 334 -15.35 8.58 -0.52
C ASP A 334 -14.79 7.15 -0.51
N LEU A 335 -15.00 6.37 0.56
CA LEU A 335 -14.65 4.94 0.58
C LEU A 335 -15.39 4.17 -0.53
N LYS A 336 -16.70 4.39 -0.70
CA LYS A 336 -17.47 3.79 -1.81
C LYS A 336 -16.91 4.18 -3.18
N LYS A 337 -16.52 5.44 -3.33
CA LYS A 337 -15.88 5.93 -4.55
C LYS A 337 -14.55 5.22 -4.79
N GLN A 338 -13.70 5.11 -3.77
CA GLN A 338 -12.42 4.39 -3.86
C GLN A 338 -12.62 2.93 -4.25
N GLN A 339 -13.58 2.24 -3.64
CA GLN A 339 -13.93 0.88 -4.01
C GLN A 339 -14.25 0.77 -5.51
N GLY A 340 -15.05 1.69 -6.05
CA GLY A 340 -15.34 1.75 -7.49
C GLY A 340 -14.07 1.90 -8.34
N LEU A 341 -13.19 2.84 -7.97
CA LEU A 341 -11.92 3.06 -8.67
C LEU A 341 -11.00 1.84 -8.62
N ILE A 342 -10.98 1.10 -7.50
CA ILE A 342 -10.21 -0.14 -7.34
C ILE A 342 -10.74 -1.22 -8.27
N LEU A 343 -12.06 -1.44 -8.29
CA LEU A 343 -12.68 -2.46 -9.14
C LEU A 343 -12.49 -2.15 -10.64
N ASP A 344 -12.58 -0.88 -11.03
CA ASP A 344 -12.33 -0.46 -12.40
C ASP A 344 -10.85 -0.64 -12.78
N LEU A 345 -9.92 -0.29 -11.88
CA LEU A 345 -8.49 -0.49 -12.11
C LEU A 345 -8.11 -1.97 -12.26
N LEU A 346 -8.68 -2.84 -11.42
CA LEU A 346 -8.50 -4.30 -11.53
C LEU A 346 -8.95 -4.81 -12.91
N LYS A 347 -10.07 -4.32 -13.45
CA LYS A 347 -10.54 -4.71 -14.79
C LYS A 347 -9.61 -4.22 -15.90
N SER A 348 -9.07 -3.00 -15.77
CA SER A 348 -8.15 -2.44 -16.77
C SER A 348 -6.74 -3.06 -16.74
N ALA A 349 -6.37 -3.76 -15.66
CA ALA A 349 -5.03 -4.29 -15.46
C ALA A 349 -4.62 -5.42 -16.43
N ALA A 350 -5.59 -6.15 -16.99
CA ALA A 350 -5.34 -7.28 -17.88
C ALA A 350 -6.33 -7.35 -19.05
N ASP A 351 -5.96 -8.14 -20.05
CA ASP A 351 -6.87 -8.65 -21.08
C ASP A 351 -6.89 -10.19 -21.02
N MET A 352 -8.01 -10.78 -21.41
CA MET A 352 -8.19 -12.24 -21.47
C MET A 352 -8.69 -12.63 -22.86
N GLU A 353 -8.15 -13.69 -23.43
CA GLU A 353 -8.65 -14.32 -24.65
C GLU A 353 -8.92 -15.79 -24.36
N VAL A 354 -10.07 -16.28 -24.81
CA VAL A 354 -10.47 -17.68 -24.67
C VAL A 354 -10.59 -18.27 -26.06
N SER A 355 -10.02 -19.44 -26.28
CA SER A 355 -10.17 -20.16 -27.54
C SER A 355 -10.44 -21.64 -27.32
N THR A 356 -11.18 -22.25 -28.25
CA THR A 356 -11.47 -23.69 -28.21
C THR A 356 -10.81 -24.40 -29.39
N GLY A 357 -10.33 -25.60 -29.15
CA GLY A 357 -9.88 -26.54 -30.19
C GLY A 357 -11.02 -27.42 -30.69
N THR A 358 -10.71 -28.28 -31.66
CA THR A 358 -11.62 -29.36 -32.09
C THR A 358 -11.65 -30.47 -31.05
N LEU A 359 -12.82 -31.10 -30.89
CA LEU A 359 -12.98 -32.27 -30.01
C LEU A 359 -11.96 -33.37 -30.37
N GLU A 360 -11.17 -33.77 -29.38
CA GLU A 360 -10.18 -34.84 -29.53
C GLU A 360 -10.86 -36.20 -29.67
N SER A 361 -10.17 -37.18 -30.26
CA SER A 361 -10.71 -38.54 -30.45
C SER A 361 -11.02 -39.28 -29.15
N ASN A 362 -10.48 -38.83 -28.03
CA ASN A 362 -10.73 -39.35 -26.68
C ASN A 362 -11.94 -38.67 -26.00
N GLY A 363 -12.65 -37.76 -26.69
CA GLY A 363 -13.78 -37.00 -26.15
C GLY A 363 -13.40 -35.75 -25.35
N ALA A 364 -12.12 -35.34 -25.32
CA ALA A 364 -11.71 -34.13 -24.64
C ALA A 364 -11.85 -32.89 -25.54
N LEU A 365 -12.43 -31.82 -25.02
CA LEU A 365 -12.48 -30.51 -25.65
C LEU A 365 -11.27 -29.67 -25.18
N PRO A 366 -10.33 -29.32 -26.06
CA PRO A 366 -9.25 -28.39 -25.72
C PRO A 366 -9.78 -26.98 -25.57
N ILE A 367 -9.41 -26.30 -24.48
CA ILE A 367 -9.69 -24.88 -24.25
C ILE A 367 -8.38 -24.21 -23.87
N GLU A 368 -8.04 -23.11 -24.51
CA GLU A 368 -6.90 -22.27 -24.12
C GLU A 368 -7.41 -20.91 -23.63
N ILE A 369 -6.93 -20.51 -22.46
CA ILE A 369 -7.17 -19.21 -21.87
C ILE A 369 -5.84 -18.47 -21.85
N ALA A 370 -5.77 -17.33 -22.54
CA ALA A 370 -4.61 -16.46 -22.56
C ALA A 370 -4.90 -15.22 -21.71
N ILE A 371 -4.06 -14.93 -20.72
CA ILE A 371 -4.16 -13.75 -19.87
C ILE A 371 -2.95 -12.87 -20.16
N THR A 372 -3.18 -11.62 -20.55
CA THR A 372 -2.14 -10.64 -20.83
C THR A 372 -2.12 -9.58 -19.76
N ASN A 373 -0.97 -9.33 -19.15
CA ASN A 373 -0.77 -8.17 -18.29
C ASN A 373 -0.57 -6.92 -19.17
N SER A 374 -1.66 -6.36 -19.64
CA SER A 374 -1.66 -5.23 -20.58
C SER A 374 -1.79 -3.86 -19.91
N GLY A 375 -2.15 -3.82 -18.62
CA GLY A 375 -2.44 -2.59 -17.91
C GLY A 375 -1.53 -2.30 -16.72
N ALA A 376 -0.83 -3.30 -16.15
CA ALA A 376 0.03 -3.09 -15.00
C ALA A 376 1.51 -2.94 -15.40
N GLY A 377 2.16 -1.89 -14.88
CA GLY A 377 3.59 -1.64 -15.09
C GLY A 377 4.53 -2.48 -14.24
N HIS A 378 3.99 -3.34 -13.38
CA HIS A 378 4.65 -4.34 -12.54
C HIS A 378 4.01 -5.72 -12.80
N ASN A 379 4.45 -6.79 -12.12
CA ASN A 379 3.86 -8.10 -12.36
C ASN A 379 2.37 -8.15 -11.96
N LEU A 380 1.63 -9.08 -12.54
CA LEU A 380 0.22 -9.31 -12.26
C LEU A 380 0.00 -10.75 -11.78
N PRO A 381 -0.46 -10.97 -10.53
CA PRO A 381 -0.55 -9.99 -9.43
C PRO A 381 0.84 -9.60 -8.88
N THR A 382 0.91 -8.52 -8.10
CA THR A 382 2.12 -8.07 -7.35
C THR A 382 1.82 -7.89 -5.85
N GLY A 383 2.82 -7.54 -5.05
CA GLY A 383 2.71 -7.29 -3.61
C GLY A 383 2.80 -8.56 -2.75
N PRO A 384 2.11 -8.66 -1.61
CA PRO A 384 2.16 -9.83 -0.72
C PRO A 384 1.31 -10.96 -1.30
N LEU A 385 1.94 -11.74 -2.16
CA LEU A 385 1.31 -12.82 -2.93
C LEU A 385 1.01 -14.10 -2.13
N ASP A 386 1.33 -14.11 -0.84
CA ASP A 386 0.91 -15.14 0.11
C ASP A 386 -0.50 -14.94 0.64
N GLN A 387 -1.06 -13.75 0.44
CA GLN A 387 -2.45 -13.43 0.78
C GLN A 387 -3.29 -13.12 -0.45
N ARG A 388 -2.71 -12.39 -1.42
CA ARG A 388 -3.39 -11.87 -2.61
C ARG A 388 -3.11 -12.74 -3.81
N TYR A 389 -4.14 -13.06 -4.59
CA TYR A 389 -3.95 -13.94 -5.73
C TYR A 389 -5.04 -13.79 -6.79
N LEU A 390 -4.72 -14.33 -7.96
CA LEU A 390 -5.63 -14.54 -9.07
C LEU A 390 -5.92 -16.02 -9.24
N TRP A 391 -7.10 -16.35 -9.74
CA TRP A 391 -7.35 -17.69 -10.27
C TRP A 391 -8.36 -17.67 -11.41
N ILE A 392 -8.42 -18.78 -12.13
CA ILE A 392 -9.32 -18.95 -13.26
C ILE A 392 -10.46 -19.89 -12.87
N GLU A 393 -11.70 -19.43 -13.07
CA GLU A 393 -12.89 -20.28 -13.07
C GLU A 393 -13.25 -20.61 -14.52
N LEU A 394 -13.54 -21.89 -14.78
CA LEU A 394 -14.01 -22.37 -16.06
C LEU A 394 -15.21 -23.30 -15.84
N LYS A 395 -16.35 -22.96 -16.44
CA LYS A 395 -17.60 -23.70 -16.31
C LYS A 395 -18.20 -23.96 -17.70
N LEU A 396 -18.54 -25.22 -17.97
CA LEU A 396 -19.31 -25.61 -19.14
C LEU A 396 -20.68 -26.12 -18.70
N THR A 397 -21.72 -25.58 -19.34
CA THR A 397 -23.10 -26.02 -19.18
C THR A 397 -23.65 -26.47 -20.53
N ASP A 398 -24.32 -27.62 -20.57
CA ASP A 398 -24.91 -28.14 -21.80
C ASP A 398 -26.26 -27.48 -22.15
N SER A 399 -26.85 -27.85 -23.30
CA SER A 399 -28.14 -27.32 -23.75
C SER A 399 -29.34 -27.73 -22.88
N GLN A 400 -29.14 -28.64 -21.92
CA GLN A 400 -30.13 -29.08 -20.94
C GLN A 400 -29.93 -28.40 -19.58
N ASN A 401 -29.07 -27.37 -19.52
CA ASN A 401 -28.66 -26.66 -18.31
C ASN A 401 -27.95 -27.55 -17.27
N GLN A 402 -27.34 -28.66 -17.68
CA GLN A 402 -26.50 -29.48 -16.81
C GLN A 402 -25.05 -28.98 -16.87
N VAL A 403 -24.42 -28.83 -15.71
CA VAL A 403 -23.00 -28.50 -15.61
C VAL A 403 -22.19 -29.75 -15.95
N VAL A 404 -21.51 -29.74 -17.09
CA VAL A 404 -20.70 -30.88 -17.57
C VAL A 404 -19.25 -30.78 -17.15
N TYR A 405 -18.79 -29.57 -16.80
CA TYR A 405 -17.46 -29.34 -16.23
C TYR A 405 -17.47 -28.04 -15.43
N HIS A 406 -16.78 -28.03 -14.28
CA HIS A 406 -16.58 -26.83 -13.47
C HIS A 406 -15.27 -26.95 -12.71
N SER A 407 -14.37 -26.00 -12.91
CA SER A 407 -13.14 -25.82 -12.14
C SER A 407 -13.01 -24.35 -11.74
N GLY A 408 -12.30 -24.09 -10.64
CA GLY A 408 -12.09 -22.75 -10.07
C GLY A 408 -13.31 -22.17 -9.38
N TRP A 409 -14.22 -23.03 -8.89
CA TRP A 409 -15.41 -22.60 -8.17
C TRP A 409 -15.06 -21.93 -6.82
N PHE A 410 -15.99 -21.11 -6.34
CA PHE A 410 -15.93 -20.42 -5.06
C PHE A 410 -17.22 -20.67 -4.26
N ASP A 411 -17.09 -21.02 -2.98
CA ASP A 411 -18.19 -21.15 -2.04
C ASP A 411 -18.42 -19.82 -1.32
N TRP A 412 -19.56 -19.19 -1.59
CA TRP A 412 -19.95 -17.90 -1.01
C TRP A 412 -20.38 -17.98 0.46
N GLU A 413 -20.70 -19.17 0.96
CA GLU A 413 -21.10 -19.37 2.36
C GLU A 413 -19.88 -19.66 3.24
N GLN A 414 -18.94 -20.47 2.75
CA GLN A 414 -17.78 -20.92 3.54
C GLN A 414 -16.47 -20.23 3.16
N GLY A 415 -16.42 -19.49 2.05
CA GLY A 415 -15.21 -18.86 1.54
C GLY A 415 -14.16 -19.84 0.99
N GLN A 416 -14.57 -21.09 0.77
CA GLN A 416 -13.74 -22.15 0.21
C GLN A 416 -13.59 -22.01 -1.30
N GLU A 417 -12.50 -22.55 -1.81
CA GLU A 417 -12.16 -22.51 -3.23
C GLU A 417 -11.82 -23.90 -3.73
N ASP A 418 -12.01 -24.12 -5.03
CA ASP A 418 -11.57 -25.33 -5.72
C ASP A 418 -10.06 -25.56 -5.52
N PRO A 419 -9.61 -26.57 -4.75
CA PRO A 419 -8.19 -26.77 -4.47
C PRO A 419 -7.35 -26.99 -5.73
N GLU A 420 -7.96 -27.45 -6.84
CA GLU A 420 -7.28 -27.69 -8.12
C GLU A 420 -7.31 -26.48 -9.07
N ALA A 421 -7.81 -25.33 -8.63
CA ALA A 421 -7.85 -24.12 -9.44
C ALA A 421 -6.44 -23.69 -9.88
N VAL A 422 -6.34 -23.19 -11.11
CA VAL A 422 -5.10 -22.58 -11.62
C VAL A 422 -4.92 -21.20 -10.95
N ARG A 423 -3.96 -21.09 -10.03
CA ARG A 423 -3.75 -19.91 -9.17
C ARG A 423 -2.40 -19.23 -9.38
N TYR A 424 -2.43 -17.91 -9.34
CA TYR A 424 -1.24 -17.05 -9.23
C TYR A 424 -1.06 -16.63 -7.78
N ILE A 425 -0.49 -17.53 -6.97
CA ILE A 425 -0.25 -17.34 -5.53
C ILE A 425 1.17 -17.78 -5.16
N LYS A 426 1.74 -17.14 -4.13
CA LYS A 426 3.04 -17.49 -3.55
C LYS A 426 2.84 -18.14 -2.18
N ARG A 427 3.03 -19.46 -2.10
CA ARG A 427 2.97 -20.20 -0.84
C ARG A 427 4.26 -20.03 -0.05
N MET A 428 4.13 -19.79 1.25
CA MET A 428 5.24 -19.65 2.20
C MET A 428 5.31 -20.88 3.11
N TYR A 429 6.52 -21.35 3.41
CA TYR A 429 6.76 -22.51 4.25
C TYR A 429 7.83 -22.20 5.30
N ASN A 430 7.73 -22.87 6.43
CA ASN A 430 8.74 -22.83 7.49
C ASN A 430 9.80 -23.95 7.35
N ASP A 431 10.73 -24.01 8.31
CA ASP A 431 11.82 -25.00 8.36
C ASP A 431 11.37 -26.46 8.35
N ASP A 432 10.21 -26.76 8.95
CA ASP A 432 9.63 -28.10 8.96
C ASP A 432 8.88 -28.44 7.65
N GLY A 433 8.79 -27.49 6.72
CA GLY A 433 8.03 -27.63 5.49
C GLY A 433 6.51 -27.45 5.67
N ALA A 434 6.06 -26.99 6.84
CA ALA A 434 4.66 -26.66 7.07
C ALA A 434 4.26 -25.39 6.31
N TYR A 435 3.04 -25.38 5.76
CA TYR A 435 2.50 -24.22 5.07
C TYR A 435 2.14 -23.11 6.07
N ASN A 436 2.47 -21.87 5.72
CA ASN A 436 2.14 -20.69 6.49
C ASN A 436 1.00 -19.91 5.80
N ASP A 437 -0.20 -20.03 6.34
CA ASP A 437 -1.42 -19.28 5.97
C ASP A 437 -1.79 -18.20 7.00
N ARG A 438 -0.94 -18.00 8.01
CA ARG A 438 -1.12 -17.04 9.11
C ARG A 438 -0.29 -15.77 8.95
N HIS A 439 0.46 -15.67 7.85
CA HIS A 439 1.34 -14.53 7.56
C HIS A 439 2.43 -14.31 8.64
N ILE A 440 2.98 -15.39 9.21
CA ILE A 440 4.10 -15.33 10.18
C ILE A 440 5.42 -15.23 9.40
N LEU A 441 5.79 -14.03 8.97
CA LEU A 441 6.91 -13.77 8.07
C LEU A 441 8.27 -14.13 8.66
N PHE A 442 8.46 -14.05 9.97
CA PHE A 442 9.74 -14.42 10.60
C PHE A 442 10.02 -15.93 10.57
N ASP A 443 8.99 -16.77 10.45
CA ASP A 443 9.15 -18.23 10.42
C ASP A 443 9.31 -18.77 9.00
N VAL A 444 9.21 -17.93 7.98
CA VAL A 444 9.33 -18.34 6.57
C VAL A 444 10.79 -18.61 6.22
N ASN A 445 11.05 -19.73 5.54
CA ASN A 445 12.38 -20.05 4.99
C ASN A 445 12.35 -20.28 3.47
N ARG A 446 11.18 -20.60 2.93
CA ARG A 446 10.99 -21.03 1.53
C ARG A 446 9.68 -20.47 1.00
N MET A 447 9.75 -19.99 -0.23
CA MET A 447 8.59 -19.51 -0.98
C MET A 447 8.45 -20.30 -2.29
N HIS A 448 7.22 -20.61 -2.67
CA HIS A 448 6.90 -21.33 -3.91
C HIS A 448 5.73 -20.66 -4.61
N TYR A 449 5.94 -20.26 -5.86
CA TYR A 449 4.86 -19.86 -6.74
C TYR A 449 4.18 -21.10 -7.30
N GLU A 450 2.88 -21.29 -7.03
CA GLU A 450 2.09 -22.30 -7.74
C GLU A 450 2.10 -21.99 -9.24
N ARG A 451 1.93 -20.70 -9.55
CA ARG A 451 2.10 -20.13 -10.88
C ARG A 451 2.75 -18.75 -10.75
N LYS A 452 3.75 -18.48 -11.58
CA LYS A 452 4.46 -17.20 -11.55
C LYS A 452 3.53 -16.07 -12.01
N PRO A 453 3.60 -14.88 -11.37
CA PRO A 453 2.97 -13.66 -11.88
C PRO A 453 3.35 -13.35 -13.33
N ILE A 454 2.43 -12.71 -14.04
CA ILE A 454 2.58 -12.32 -15.45
C ILE A 454 3.32 -10.98 -15.50
N ARG A 455 4.48 -10.93 -16.16
CA ARG A 455 5.24 -9.68 -16.28
C ARG A 455 4.53 -8.67 -17.17
N PRO A 456 4.83 -7.37 -17.03
CA PRO A 456 4.26 -6.34 -17.90
C PRO A 456 4.40 -6.69 -19.38
N MET A 457 3.31 -6.54 -20.13
CA MET A 457 3.20 -6.83 -21.57
C MET A 457 3.39 -8.31 -21.96
N GLU A 458 3.58 -9.22 -21.01
CA GLU A 458 3.62 -10.65 -21.28
C GLU A 458 2.23 -11.28 -21.24
N THR A 459 2.08 -12.39 -21.96
CA THR A 459 0.89 -13.22 -21.98
C THR A 459 1.22 -14.58 -21.42
N ASP A 460 0.39 -15.03 -20.49
CA ASP A 460 0.40 -16.40 -20.04
C ASP A 460 -0.74 -17.21 -20.68
N ARG A 461 -0.46 -18.46 -21.09
CA ARG A 461 -1.44 -19.35 -21.75
C ARG A 461 -1.68 -20.59 -20.91
N ILE A 462 -2.96 -20.84 -20.60
CA ILE A 462 -3.43 -21.94 -19.75
C ILE A 462 -4.29 -22.87 -20.60
N GLY A 463 -3.84 -24.11 -20.75
CA GLY A 463 -4.57 -25.14 -21.49
C GLY A 463 -5.39 -26.05 -20.57
N TYR A 464 -6.66 -26.19 -20.88
CA TYR A 464 -7.58 -27.18 -20.31
C TYR A 464 -7.89 -28.25 -21.36
N ARG A 465 -7.97 -29.51 -20.91
CA ARG A 465 -8.53 -30.62 -21.70
C ARG A 465 -9.76 -31.14 -20.97
N VAL A 466 -10.93 -30.65 -21.36
CA VAL A 466 -12.19 -30.94 -20.67
C VAL A 466 -12.79 -32.24 -21.22
N PRO A 467 -12.86 -33.34 -20.45
CA PRO A 467 -13.50 -34.56 -20.92
C PRO A 467 -15.02 -34.32 -21.01
N LEU A 468 -15.56 -34.32 -22.23
CA LEU A 468 -17.01 -34.28 -22.43
C LEU A 468 -17.55 -35.71 -22.34
N GLY A 469 -18.46 -35.97 -21.41
CA GLY A 469 -19.15 -37.25 -21.34
C GLY A 469 -20.02 -37.48 -22.58
N GLU A 470 -20.30 -38.75 -22.92
CA GLU A 470 -21.17 -39.13 -24.06
C GLU A 470 -22.58 -38.49 -24.00
N ALA A 471 -23.01 -38.04 -22.82
CA ALA A 471 -24.30 -37.39 -22.58
C ALA A 471 -24.29 -35.86 -22.80
N ALA A 472 -23.14 -35.23 -23.00
CA ALA A 472 -23.05 -33.77 -23.16
C ALA A 472 -23.74 -33.33 -24.46
N SER A 473 -24.82 -32.57 -24.34
CA SER A 473 -25.63 -32.13 -25.47
C SER A 473 -25.22 -30.72 -25.90
N GLY A 474 -24.67 -30.58 -27.12
CA GLY A 474 -24.35 -29.28 -27.69
C GLY A 474 -25.61 -28.43 -28.00
N PRO A 475 -25.43 -27.11 -28.21
CA PRO A 475 -24.22 -26.34 -27.96
C PRO A 475 -23.93 -26.18 -26.46
N LEU A 476 -22.66 -26.01 -26.10
CA LEU A 476 -22.21 -25.81 -24.72
C LEU A 476 -22.03 -24.33 -24.43
N LYS A 477 -22.57 -23.86 -23.30
CA LYS A 477 -22.26 -22.55 -22.73
C LYS A 477 -20.94 -22.62 -21.96
N LEU A 478 -19.91 -21.94 -22.47
CA LEU A 478 -18.60 -21.77 -21.83
C LEU A 478 -18.58 -20.44 -21.07
N GLU A 479 -18.36 -20.50 -19.77
CA GLU A 479 -18.12 -19.36 -18.89
C GLU A 479 -16.69 -19.43 -18.37
N VAL A 480 -15.91 -18.37 -18.57
CA VAL A 480 -14.55 -18.23 -18.04
C VAL A 480 -14.45 -16.92 -17.27
N ARG A 481 -13.94 -16.97 -16.05
CA ARG A 481 -13.69 -15.80 -15.21
C ARG A 481 -12.25 -15.78 -14.69
N LEU A 482 -11.64 -14.60 -14.71
CA LEU A 482 -10.45 -14.31 -13.95
C LEU A 482 -10.88 -13.61 -12.65
N TRP A 483 -10.66 -14.29 -11.54
CA TRP A 483 -10.96 -13.78 -10.20
C TRP A 483 -9.74 -13.15 -9.56
N TYR A 484 -9.96 -12.13 -8.73
CA TYR A 484 -8.98 -11.59 -7.79
C TYR A 484 -9.54 -11.68 -6.38
N ARG A 485 -8.72 -12.10 -5.43
CA ARG A 485 -9.05 -12.06 -3.99
C ARG A 485 -7.92 -11.43 -3.21
N LEU A 486 -8.30 -10.51 -2.31
CA LEU A 486 -7.35 -9.70 -1.55
C LEU A 486 -6.63 -10.50 -0.46
N ALA A 487 -7.28 -11.47 0.14
CA ALA A 487 -6.73 -12.25 1.24
C ALA A 487 -7.36 -13.64 1.27
N LEU A 488 -6.61 -14.61 1.79
CA LEU A 488 -7.11 -15.93 2.16
C LEU A 488 -8.16 -15.80 3.27
N GLN A 489 -9.14 -16.69 3.30
CA GLN A 489 -10.16 -16.72 4.36
C GLN A 489 -9.52 -16.87 5.76
N GLN A 490 -8.43 -17.63 5.85
CA GLN A 490 -7.67 -17.86 7.10
C GLN A 490 -7.16 -16.56 7.73
N ILE A 491 -6.86 -15.53 6.96
CA ILE A 491 -6.42 -14.24 7.52
C ILE A 491 -7.53 -13.60 8.36
N LEU A 492 -8.78 -13.68 7.88
CA LEU A 492 -9.93 -13.18 8.63
C LEU A 492 -10.20 -14.05 9.86
N GLU A 493 -10.14 -15.37 9.71
CA GLU A 493 -10.31 -16.32 10.82
C GLU A 493 -9.30 -16.06 11.94
N ASN A 494 -8.02 -15.91 11.61
CA ASN A 494 -6.96 -15.53 12.55
C ASN A 494 -7.23 -14.19 13.25
N THR A 495 -7.79 -13.22 12.53
CA THR A 495 -8.14 -11.90 13.08
C THR A 495 -9.30 -12.02 14.08
N VAL A 496 -10.35 -12.77 13.73
CA VAL A 496 -11.51 -13.03 14.59
C VAL A 496 -11.10 -13.74 15.88
N GLU A 497 -10.17 -14.70 15.80
CA GLU A 497 -9.68 -15.42 16.98
C GLU A 497 -8.91 -14.52 17.97
N GLN A 498 -8.17 -13.53 17.45
CA GLN A 498 -7.34 -12.64 18.27
C GLN A 498 -8.13 -11.49 18.91
N PHE A 499 -9.20 -11.05 18.26
CA PHE A 499 -9.98 -9.88 18.67
C PHE A 499 -11.42 -10.27 19.03
N PRO A 500 -11.67 -10.90 20.19
CA PRO A 500 -12.98 -11.49 20.53
C PRO A 500 -14.12 -10.48 20.70
N VAL A 501 -13.82 -9.18 20.88
CA VAL A 501 -14.84 -8.13 20.96
C VAL A 501 -15.31 -7.76 19.55
N GLU A 502 -14.36 -7.57 18.65
CA GLU A 502 -14.53 -7.22 17.23
C GLU A 502 -15.01 -8.44 16.41
N ALA A 503 -14.70 -9.66 16.86
CA ALA A 503 -15.12 -10.93 16.29
C ALA A 503 -16.61 -10.98 15.96
N LYS A 504 -17.46 -10.41 16.82
CA LYS A 504 -18.91 -10.37 16.62
C LYS A 504 -19.34 -9.57 15.39
N LEU A 505 -18.52 -8.63 14.93
CA LEU A 505 -18.77 -7.81 13.73
C LEU A 505 -18.35 -8.54 12.45
N LEU A 506 -17.54 -9.60 12.59
CA LEU A 506 -16.88 -10.33 11.50
C LEU A 506 -17.31 -11.81 11.43
N GLU A 507 -18.05 -12.30 12.42
CA GLU A 507 -18.55 -13.67 12.48
C GLU A 507 -19.39 -14.00 11.24
N GLY A 508 -19.06 -15.12 10.58
CA GLY A 508 -19.72 -15.55 9.33
C GLY A 508 -19.38 -14.70 8.10
N THR A 509 -18.44 -13.75 8.21
CA THR A 509 -18.01 -12.95 7.06
C THR A 509 -17.08 -13.77 6.17
N VAL A 510 -17.42 -13.85 4.88
CA VAL A 510 -16.57 -14.41 3.84
C VAL A 510 -15.88 -13.27 3.12
N ILE A 511 -14.56 -13.38 2.92
CA ILE A 511 -13.82 -12.44 2.06
C ILE A 511 -14.25 -12.72 0.61
N PRO A 512 -15.03 -11.84 -0.05
CA PRO A 512 -15.52 -12.13 -1.39
C PRO A 512 -14.40 -11.93 -2.41
N PRO A 513 -14.28 -12.76 -3.45
CA PRO A 513 -13.50 -12.42 -4.61
C PRO A 513 -14.24 -11.44 -5.51
N VAL A 514 -13.49 -10.81 -6.41
CA VAL A 514 -14.02 -9.89 -7.41
C VAL A 514 -13.65 -10.37 -8.80
N VAL A 515 -14.61 -10.28 -9.73
CA VAL A 515 -14.36 -10.61 -11.14
C VAL A 515 -13.52 -9.50 -11.76
N MET A 516 -12.32 -9.85 -12.22
CA MET A 516 -11.52 -8.95 -13.07
C MET A 516 -12.01 -8.99 -14.51
N LEU A 517 -12.14 -10.19 -15.08
CA LEU A 517 -12.51 -10.40 -16.48
C LEU A 517 -13.48 -11.57 -16.58
N GLU A 518 -14.43 -11.48 -17.50
CA GLU A 518 -15.38 -12.54 -17.80
C GLU A 518 -15.59 -12.69 -19.31
N THR A 519 -15.74 -13.93 -19.75
CA THR A 519 -16.20 -14.31 -21.09
C THR A 519 -17.32 -15.34 -20.94
N VAL A 520 -18.43 -15.11 -21.65
CA VAL A 520 -19.49 -16.10 -21.85
C VAL A 520 -19.62 -16.35 -23.34
N SER A 521 -19.58 -17.62 -23.76
CA SER A 521 -19.57 -17.98 -25.18
C SER A 521 -20.32 -19.29 -25.42
N GLU A 522 -20.80 -19.45 -26.64
CA GLU A 522 -21.43 -20.69 -27.10
C GLU A 522 -20.42 -21.48 -27.94
N VAL A 523 -20.19 -22.73 -27.54
CA VAL A 523 -19.22 -23.65 -28.17
C VAL A 523 -20.00 -24.82 -28.74
N ASP A 524 -19.94 -25.01 -30.05
CA ASP A 524 -20.38 -26.25 -30.68
C ASP A 524 -19.18 -27.21 -30.73
N PRO A 525 -19.21 -28.36 -30.03
CA PRO A 525 -18.13 -29.34 -30.07
C PRO A 525 -17.82 -29.88 -31.48
N ALA A 526 -18.75 -29.74 -32.42
CA ALA A 526 -18.61 -30.17 -33.82
C ALA A 526 -18.03 -29.08 -34.75
N GLU A 527 -17.94 -27.82 -34.31
CA GLU A 527 -17.41 -26.72 -35.13
C GLU A 527 -15.91 -26.46 -34.92
N VAL A 528 -15.30 -25.79 -35.91
CA VAL A 528 -13.87 -25.44 -35.92
C VAL A 528 -13.59 -24.27 -34.95
N SER A 529 -12.34 -24.20 -34.47
CA SER A 529 -11.79 -23.23 -33.53
C SER A 529 -12.39 -21.82 -33.57
N LYS A 530 -12.81 -21.33 -32.41
CA LYS A 530 -13.28 -19.95 -32.18
C LYS A 530 -12.42 -19.27 -31.11
N VAL A 531 -12.30 -17.95 -31.20
CA VAL A 531 -11.57 -17.09 -30.25
C VAL A 531 -12.51 -15.99 -29.77
N TRP A 532 -12.53 -15.75 -28.47
CA TRP A 532 -13.36 -14.74 -27.81
C TRP A 532 -12.50 -13.89 -26.88
N ALA A 533 -12.74 -12.59 -26.89
CA ALA A 533 -12.11 -11.67 -25.93
C ALA A 533 -12.94 -11.61 -24.63
N GLY A 534 -12.25 -11.55 -23.51
CA GLY A 534 -12.81 -11.21 -22.21
C GLY A 534 -13.11 -9.73 -22.11
N SER A 535 -14.16 -9.42 -21.39
CA SER A 535 -14.53 -8.04 -21.04
C SER A 535 -14.46 -7.87 -19.53
N GLY A 536 -14.19 -6.64 -19.08
CA GLY A 536 -14.36 -6.31 -17.67
C GLY A 536 -15.82 -6.51 -17.27
N ALA A 537 -16.09 -7.27 -16.21
CA ALA A 537 -17.46 -7.57 -15.80
C ALA A 537 -18.24 -6.27 -15.54
N ALA A 538 -19.31 -6.02 -16.29
CA ALA A 538 -20.23 -4.92 -16.00
C ALA A 538 -20.94 -5.21 -14.66
N LYS A 539 -21.10 -4.18 -13.80
CA LYS A 539 -21.88 -4.32 -12.56
C LYS A 539 -23.28 -4.83 -12.91
N GLY A 540 -23.57 -6.07 -12.53
CA GLY A 540 -24.80 -6.75 -12.88
C GLY A 540 -25.06 -7.97 -12.02
N ALA A 541 -25.29 -7.75 -10.72
CA ALA A 541 -26.10 -8.63 -9.89
C ALA A 541 -26.65 -7.80 -8.71
N ASP A 542 -27.92 -7.44 -8.80
CA ASP A 542 -28.75 -7.18 -7.62
C ASP A 542 -28.69 -8.44 -6.76
N HIS A 543 -28.02 -8.37 -5.61
CA HIS A 543 -28.23 -9.35 -4.56
C HIS A 543 -29.55 -8.98 -3.88
N GLY A 544 -30.63 -9.56 -4.41
CA GLY A 544 -31.94 -9.51 -3.79
C GLY A 544 -32.00 -10.39 -2.53
N ALA A 545 -32.59 -9.78 -1.49
CA ALA A 545 -33.04 -10.28 -0.20
C ALA A 545 -31.99 -10.38 0.93
#